data_AF-B8HYE3-F1
#
_entry.id   AF-B8HYE3-F1
#
_cell.length_a   1.000
_cell.length_b   1.000
_cell.length_c   1.000
_cell.angle_alpha   90.00
_cell.angle_beta   90.00
_cell.angle_gamma   90.00
#
_symmetry.space_group_name_H-M   'P 1'
#
loop_
_entity.id
_entity.type
_entity.pdbx_description
1 polymer ?
#
loop_
_entity_poly.entity_id
_entity_poly.type
_entity_poly.pdbx_seq_one_letter_code
_entity_poly.pdbx_strand_id
1 'polypeptide(L)'
;MSEHRLGEIVIERPRGGMRVSLKKMHGFKKQLAKLTEEASEDGLLSPYLIKPRNKSKYFSDHLGPLRRYLRSQVGQPWNQVYSQLCQRLDPSTLAGQHVLSHVWHYVERHAELIDGVVHRKPYRGYFSQLASGYRDQFYVHPETGLLCIADKIPWPKPPAPTDIVILNDRHQYRKLNDLWYLITFEEFPPPPTEYVTDVLQGLIPRCRAVWQNDRYLYAARKKQCNKKEIRFILSQLAKP
;
A
#
# COMPACT_ATOMS: atom_id res chain seq x y z
N MET A 1 -18.60 19.01 -13.14
CA MET A 1 -19.10 17.61 -13.24
C MET A 1 -20.15 17.45 -12.15
N SER A 2 -21.39 17.10 -12.51
CA SER A 2 -22.51 17.06 -11.56
C SER A 2 -22.28 15.99 -10.49
N GLU A 3 -22.29 16.39 -9.22
CA GLU A 3 -22.16 15.50 -8.05
C GLU A 3 -23.41 14.63 -7.82
N HIS A 4 -24.45 14.82 -8.66
CA HIS A 4 -25.79 14.24 -8.53
C HIS A 4 -25.89 12.72 -8.76
N ARG A 5 -24.82 12.03 -9.18
CA ARG A 5 -24.83 10.59 -9.46
C ARG A 5 -23.67 9.84 -8.79
N LEU A 6 -23.34 10.21 -7.55
CA LEU A 6 -22.18 9.63 -6.84
C LEU A 6 -22.25 8.09 -6.77
N GLY A 7 -23.44 7.51 -6.56
CA GLY A 7 -23.62 6.06 -6.51
C GLY A 7 -23.25 5.37 -7.82
N GLU A 8 -23.79 5.84 -8.93
CA GLU A 8 -23.57 5.29 -10.28
C GLU A 8 -22.13 5.55 -10.76
N ILE A 9 -21.63 6.77 -10.59
CA ILE A 9 -20.27 7.15 -11.02
C ILE A 9 -19.20 6.28 -10.33
N VAL A 10 -19.43 5.86 -9.09
CA VAL A 10 -18.47 5.03 -8.34
C VAL A 10 -18.50 3.56 -8.79
N ILE A 11 -19.63 3.03 -9.21
CA ILE A 11 -19.82 1.58 -9.46
C ILE A 11 -19.85 1.17 -10.94
N GLU A 12 -20.09 2.11 -11.87
CA GLU A 12 -20.33 1.79 -13.29
C GLU A 12 -19.07 1.48 -14.12
N ARG A 13 -17.90 1.35 -13.49
CA ARG A 13 -16.69 0.98 -14.24
C ARG A 13 -16.75 -0.48 -14.72
N PRO A 14 -16.40 -0.75 -16.00
CA PRO A 14 -16.25 -2.12 -16.47
C PRO A 14 -15.26 -2.89 -15.60
N ARG A 15 -15.65 -4.06 -15.11
CA ARG A 15 -14.80 -4.91 -14.26
C ARG A 15 -13.46 -5.19 -14.95
N GLY A 16 -12.38 -5.12 -14.17
CA GLY A 16 -11.06 -5.51 -14.65
C GLY A 16 -11.01 -7.01 -14.95
N GLY A 17 -10.19 -7.43 -15.92
CA GLY A 17 -10.12 -8.84 -16.33
C GLY A 17 -11.35 -9.34 -17.10
N MET A 18 -12.32 -8.47 -17.41
CA MET A 18 -13.37 -8.79 -18.38
C MET A 18 -12.73 -9.03 -19.76
N ARG A 19 -13.24 -10.02 -20.52
CA ARG A 19 -12.84 -10.27 -21.92
C ARG A 19 -13.37 -9.17 -22.85
N VAL A 20 -13.03 -7.92 -22.56
CA VAL A 20 -13.20 -6.82 -23.51
C VAL A 20 -12.09 -6.96 -24.52
N SER A 21 -12.45 -7.07 -25.79
CA SER A 21 -11.46 -7.05 -26.87
C SER A 21 -10.59 -5.81 -26.70
N LEU A 22 -9.27 -5.97 -26.66
CA LEU A 22 -8.34 -4.85 -26.54
C LEU A 22 -8.62 -3.79 -27.62
N LYS A 23 -9.11 -4.18 -28.80
CA LYS A 23 -9.57 -3.27 -29.88
C LYS A 23 -10.65 -2.27 -29.47
N LYS A 24 -11.44 -2.56 -28.43
CA LYS A 24 -12.50 -1.70 -27.88
C LYS A 24 -12.02 -0.79 -26.75
N MET A 25 -10.78 -0.95 -26.27
CA MET A 25 -10.21 -0.13 -25.20
C MET A 25 -9.63 1.16 -25.78
N HIS A 26 -9.91 2.29 -25.14
CA HIS A 26 -9.30 3.57 -25.51
C HIS A 26 -7.78 3.50 -25.32
N GLY A 27 -7.01 3.99 -26.30
CA GLY A 27 -5.54 3.95 -26.29
C GLY A 27 -4.92 2.65 -26.83
N PHE A 28 -5.71 1.65 -27.21
CA PHE A 28 -5.21 0.36 -27.72
C PHE A 28 -4.23 0.48 -28.90
N LYS A 29 -4.55 1.32 -29.89
CA LYS A 29 -3.66 1.52 -31.06
C LYS A 29 -2.28 2.04 -30.66
N LYS A 30 -2.23 2.95 -29.67
CA LYS A 30 -0.98 3.52 -29.15
C LYS A 30 -0.16 2.47 -28.39
N GLN A 31 -0.84 1.65 -27.58
CA GLN A 31 -0.19 0.55 -26.87
C GLN A 31 0.35 -0.52 -27.82
N LEU A 32 -0.40 -0.85 -28.88
CA LEU A 32 0.03 -1.79 -29.91
C LEU A 32 1.26 -1.26 -30.67
N ALA A 33 1.25 0.01 -31.08
CA ALA A 33 2.40 0.63 -31.75
C ALA A 33 3.67 0.58 -30.90
N LYS A 34 3.57 0.92 -29.60
CA LYS A 34 4.71 0.85 -28.67
C LYS A 34 5.26 -0.57 -28.52
N LEU A 35 4.37 -1.56 -28.38
CA LEU A 35 4.76 -2.97 -28.30
C LEU A 35 5.42 -3.46 -29.59
N THR A 36 4.97 -2.98 -30.75
CA THR A 36 5.57 -3.29 -32.04
C THR A 36 6.96 -2.68 -32.17
N GLU A 37 7.16 -1.45 -31.71
CA GLU A 37 8.46 -0.78 -31.66
C GLU A 37 9.44 -1.54 -30.76
N GLU A 38 9.06 -1.81 -29.50
CA GLU A 38 9.85 -2.60 -28.53
C GLU A 38 10.21 -3.99 -29.09
N ALA A 39 9.25 -4.71 -29.68
CA ALA A 39 9.51 -6.04 -30.25
C ALA A 39 10.39 -6.01 -31.51
N SER A 40 10.38 -4.91 -32.27
CA SER A 40 11.24 -4.74 -33.44
C SER A 40 12.69 -4.45 -33.04
N GLU A 41 12.89 -3.68 -31.97
CA GLU A 41 14.21 -3.45 -31.36
C GLU A 41 14.81 -4.76 -30.80
N ASP A 42 13.98 -5.63 -30.21
CA ASP A 42 14.37 -6.92 -29.65
C ASP A 42 14.54 -8.05 -30.70
N GLY A 43 14.29 -7.77 -31.99
CA GLY A 43 14.42 -8.76 -33.08
C GLY A 43 13.34 -9.87 -33.07
N LEU A 44 12.25 -9.69 -32.32
CA LEU A 44 11.19 -10.68 -32.14
C LEU A 44 10.03 -10.40 -33.11
N LEU A 45 10.09 -10.99 -34.31
CA LEU A 45 9.04 -10.84 -35.35
C LEU A 45 7.72 -11.59 -35.06
N SER A 46 7.61 -12.33 -33.96
CA SER A 46 6.32 -12.92 -33.55
C SER A 46 5.59 -11.97 -32.61
N PRO A 47 4.37 -11.52 -32.93
CA PRO A 47 3.55 -10.77 -31.99
C PRO A 47 3.38 -11.61 -30.73
N TYR A 48 3.83 -11.11 -29.58
CA TYR A 48 3.46 -11.70 -28.31
C TYR A 48 1.94 -11.85 -28.29
N LEU A 49 1.44 -13.08 -28.31
CA LEU A 49 0.13 -13.37 -27.74
C LEU A 49 0.24 -12.99 -26.28
N ILE A 50 -0.06 -11.72 -25.95
CA ILE A 50 -0.20 -11.24 -24.58
C ILE A 50 -1.37 -12.01 -24.02
N LYS A 51 -1.08 -13.21 -23.49
CA LYS A 51 -2.03 -13.96 -22.69
C LYS A 51 -2.31 -13.06 -21.49
N PRO A 52 -3.56 -12.60 -21.29
CA PRO A 52 -3.87 -11.75 -20.16
C PRO A 52 -3.46 -12.47 -18.88
N ARG A 53 -2.48 -11.89 -18.16
CA ARG A 53 -1.81 -12.55 -17.02
C ARG A 53 -2.71 -12.69 -15.79
N ASN A 54 -3.95 -12.18 -15.85
CA ASN A 54 -4.98 -12.28 -14.82
C ASN A 54 -6.31 -12.66 -15.48
N LYS A 55 -6.66 -13.96 -15.46
CA LYS A 55 -7.89 -14.50 -16.09
C LYS A 55 -9.16 -14.29 -15.25
N SER A 56 -9.03 -13.80 -14.02
CA SER A 56 -10.15 -13.56 -13.11
C SER A 56 -10.70 -12.14 -13.28
N LYS A 57 -12.03 -12.02 -13.29
CA LYS A 57 -12.71 -10.72 -13.22
C LYS A 57 -12.52 -10.15 -11.82
N TYR A 58 -12.20 -8.86 -11.72
CA TYR A 58 -12.08 -8.13 -10.45
C TYR A 58 -12.83 -6.80 -10.49
N PHE A 59 -13.26 -6.33 -9.33
CA PHE A 59 -13.95 -5.04 -9.19
C PHE A 59 -13.00 -3.87 -9.47
N SER A 60 -13.50 -2.87 -10.19
CA SER A 60 -12.71 -1.72 -10.70
C SER A 60 -13.36 -0.38 -10.32
N ASP A 61 -13.98 -0.34 -9.14
CA ASP A 61 -14.74 0.80 -8.63
C ASP A 61 -14.00 2.14 -8.82
N HIS A 62 -14.72 3.16 -9.27
CA HIS A 62 -14.20 4.50 -9.48
C HIS A 62 -14.29 5.33 -8.19
N LEU A 63 -13.42 5.06 -7.23
CA LEU A 63 -13.48 5.64 -5.88
C LEU A 63 -12.94 7.08 -5.76
N GLY A 64 -12.44 7.66 -6.85
CA GLY A 64 -11.87 9.02 -6.88
C GLY A 64 -12.86 10.12 -6.46
N PRO A 65 -14.09 10.14 -7.03
CA PRO A 65 -15.13 11.07 -6.62
C PRO A 65 -15.51 10.98 -5.13
N LEU A 66 -15.64 9.76 -4.60
CA LEU A 66 -15.95 9.56 -3.18
C LEU A 66 -14.87 10.15 -2.27
N ARG A 67 -13.59 9.93 -2.60
CA ARG A 67 -12.48 10.52 -1.83
C ARG A 67 -12.44 12.03 -1.92
N ARG A 68 -12.69 12.60 -3.10
CA ARG A 68 -12.75 14.06 -3.29
C ARG A 68 -13.88 14.67 -2.46
N TYR A 69 -15.03 14.02 -2.41
CA TYR A 69 -16.14 14.42 -1.56
C TYR A 69 -15.74 14.38 -0.07
N LEU A 70 -15.14 13.29 0.41
CA LEU A 70 -14.69 13.21 1.81
C LEU A 70 -13.67 14.31 2.15
N ARG A 71 -12.76 14.64 1.24
CA ARG A 71 -11.83 15.77 1.41
C ARG A 71 -12.55 17.11 1.54
N SER A 72 -13.60 17.37 0.75
CA SER A 72 -14.33 18.64 0.83
C SER A 72 -15.18 18.78 2.10
N GLN A 73 -15.41 17.68 2.81
CA GLN A 73 -16.17 17.64 4.06
C GLN A 73 -15.29 17.64 5.32
N VAL A 74 -13.96 17.77 5.17
CA VAL A 74 -13.06 17.87 6.32
C VAL A 74 -13.40 19.12 7.15
N GLY A 75 -13.47 18.96 8.47
CA GLY A 75 -13.89 19.99 9.42
C GLY A 75 -15.39 20.02 9.69
N GLN A 76 -16.20 19.21 9.02
CA GLN A 76 -17.64 19.10 9.28
C GLN A 76 -17.96 17.97 10.28
N PRO A 77 -19.08 18.05 11.03
CA PRO A 77 -19.51 16.96 11.91
C PRO A 77 -19.74 15.66 11.14
N TRP A 78 -19.07 14.58 11.55
CA TRP A 78 -19.12 13.29 10.83
C TRP A 78 -20.55 12.76 10.65
N ASN A 79 -21.38 12.85 11.69
CA ASN A 79 -22.76 12.38 11.63
C ASN A 79 -23.58 13.10 10.55
N GLN A 80 -23.34 14.40 10.35
CA GLN A 80 -23.98 15.17 9.29
C GLN A 80 -23.48 14.74 7.92
N VAL A 81 -22.16 14.59 7.75
CA VAL A 81 -21.55 14.13 6.49
C VAL A 81 -22.05 12.74 6.11
N TYR A 82 -22.12 11.82 7.07
CA TYR A 82 -22.60 10.46 6.88
C TYR A 82 -24.10 10.44 6.54
N SER A 83 -24.91 11.23 7.24
CA SER A 83 -26.35 11.35 6.94
C SER A 83 -26.59 11.85 5.52
N GLN A 84 -25.86 12.88 5.08
CA GLN A 84 -25.93 13.37 3.70
C GLN A 84 -25.51 12.31 2.67
N LEU A 85 -24.50 11.49 2.97
CA LEU A 85 -24.09 10.38 2.11
C LEU A 85 -25.20 9.32 2.01
N CYS A 86 -25.80 8.93 3.12
CA CYS A 86 -26.92 7.97 3.14
C CYS A 86 -28.11 8.49 2.34
N GLN A 87 -28.46 9.77 2.44
CA GLN A 87 -29.54 10.37 1.66
C GLN A 87 -29.26 10.33 0.14
N ARG A 88 -27.99 10.54 -0.28
CA ARG A 88 -27.61 10.54 -1.69
C ARG A 88 -27.43 9.14 -2.30
N LEU A 89 -26.98 8.17 -1.50
CA LEU A 89 -26.61 6.84 -1.98
C LEU A 89 -27.69 5.78 -1.75
N ASP A 90 -28.70 6.07 -0.92
CA ASP A 90 -29.73 5.14 -0.46
C ASP A 90 -29.16 3.82 0.10
N PRO A 91 -29.02 3.69 1.43
CA PRO A 91 -28.46 2.50 2.08
C PRO A 91 -29.35 1.25 1.94
N SER A 92 -30.58 1.38 1.43
CA SER A 92 -31.44 0.22 1.14
C SER A 92 -31.03 -0.50 -0.15
N THR A 93 -30.29 0.17 -1.04
CA THR A 93 -29.86 -0.39 -2.32
C THR A 93 -28.51 -1.09 -2.22
N LEU A 94 -28.30 -2.14 -3.03
CA LEU A 94 -27.01 -2.85 -3.10
C LEU A 94 -25.87 -1.89 -3.50
N ALA A 95 -26.14 -1.01 -4.46
CA ALA A 95 -25.20 0.01 -4.92
C ALA A 95 -24.81 0.98 -3.78
N GLY A 96 -25.80 1.49 -3.06
CA GLY A 96 -25.59 2.37 -1.90
C GLY A 96 -24.79 1.69 -0.80
N GLN A 97 -25.18 0.47 -0.42
CA GLN A 97 -24.45 -0.33 0.57
C GLN A 97 -22.99 -0.59 0.17
N HIS A 98 -22.74 -0.92 -1.11
CA HIS A 98 -21.39 -1.12 -1.63
C HIS A 98 -20.52 0.13 -1.54
N VAL A 99 -21.06 1.30 -1.93
CA VAL A 99 -20.33 2.57 -1.82
C VAL A 99 -20.12 2.96 -0.36
N LEU A 100 -21.13 2.76 0.50
CA LEU A 100 -21.00 3.02 1.93
C LEU A 100 -19.97 2.09 2.57
N SER A 101 -19.85 0.83 2.16
CA SER A 101 -18.77 -0.05 2.63
C SER A 101 -17.38 0.56 2.37
N HIS A 102 -17.16 1.16 1.20
CA HIS A 102 -15.92 1.91 0.92
C HIS A 102 -15.72 3.11 1.83
N VAL A 103 -16.79 3.84 2.19
CA VAL A 103 -16.72 4.94 3.16
C VAL A 103 -16.20 4.43 4.51
N TRP A 104 -16.65 3.26 4.96
CA TRP A 104 -16.25 2.66 6.23
C TRP A 104 -14.79 2.19 6.20
N HIS A 105 -14.25 1.90 5.00
CA HIS A 105 -12.83 1.64 4.81
C HIS A 105 -11.97 2.92 4.77
N TYR A 106 -12.53 4.06 4.37
CA TYR A 106 -11.81 5.33 4.27
C TYR A 106 -11.83 6.16 5.54
N VAL A 107 -12.87 6.02 6.36
CA VAL A 107 -13.07 6.81 7.57
C VAL A 107 -12.96 5.93 8.81
N GLU A 108 -11.90 6.13 9.59
CA GLU A 108 -11.77 5.49 10.90
C GLU A 108 -12.62 6.24 11.93
N ARG A 109 -13.65 5.57 12.46
CA ARG A 109 -14.61 6.18 13.39
C ARG A 109 -14.25 5.96 14.85
N HIS A 110 -13.35 5.02 15.10
CA HIS A 110 -12.85 4.69 16.43
C HIS A 110 -11.36 5.03 16.47
N ALA A 111 -11.07 6.32 16.30
CA ALA A 111 -9.72 6.85 16.42
C ALA A 111 -9.44 7.28 17.86
N GLU A 112 -8.22 7.06 18.32
CA GLU A 112 -7.72 7.52 19.62
C GLU A 112 -6.51 8.43 19.38
N LEU A 113 -6.42 9.54 20.11
CA LEU A 113 -5.23 10.40 20.09
C LEU A 113 -4.33 9.99 21.26
N ILE A 114 -3.11 9.57 20.94
CA ILE A 114 -2.06 9.24 21.91
C ILE A 114 -0.86 10.11 21.55
N ASP A 115 -0.45 11.00 22.45
CA ASP A 115 0.65 11.97 22.25
C ASP A 115 0.49 12.82 20.98
N GLY A 116 -0.75 13.23 20.66
CA GLY A 116 -1.06 14.00 19.45
C GLY A 116 -1.06 13.18 18.15
N VAL A 117 -0.79 11.88 18.23
CA VAL A 117 -0.79 10.97 17.08
C VAL A 117 -2.08 10.15 17.06
N VAL A 118 -2.73 10.15 15.90
CA VAL A 118 -3.98 9.41 15.68
C VAL A 118 -3.70 7.93 15.49
N HIS A 119 -4.32 7.11 16.34
CA HIS A 119 -4.25 5.65 16.29
C HIS A 119 -5.61 5.07 15.93
N ARG A 120 -5.58 3.97 15.18
CA ARG A 120 -6.75 3.11 14.98
C ARG A 120 -6.97 2.28 16.24
N LYS A 121 -8.23 2.08 16.65
CA LYS A 121 -8.59 1.16 17.74
C LYS A 121 -7.88 -0.20 17.58
N PRO A 122 -7.27 -0.74 18.65
CA PRO A 122 -6.47 -1.95 18.55
C PRO A 122 -7.31 -3.15 18.09
N TYR A 123 -6.83 -3.84 17.05
CA TYR A 123 -7.35 -5.15 16.68
C TYR A 123 -6.40 -6.21 17.24
N ARG A 124 -6.90 -7.11 18.09
CA ARG A 124 -6.11 -8.12 18.81
C ARG A 124 -4.93 -7.53 19.61
N GLY A 125 -5.12 -6.37 20.23
CA GLY A 125 -4.14 -5.74 21.11
C GLY A 125 -3.05 -4.92 20.42
N TYR A 126 -3.06 -4.81 19.09
CA TYR A 126 -2.07 -4.02 18.35
C TYR A 126 -2.62 -2.66 17.95
N PHE A 127 -2.01 -1.59 18.47
CA PHE A 127 -2.23 -0.24 17.97
C PHE A 127 -1.51 -0.06 16.65
N SER A 128 -2.22 0.45 15.65
CA SER A 128 -1.61 0.88 14.39
C SER A 128 -1.89 2.36 14.24
N GLN A 129 -0.82 3.15 14.13
CA GLN A 129 -0.93 4.56 13.79
C GLN A 129 -1.77 4.69 12.50
N LEU A 130 -2.74 5.59 12.52
CA LEU A 130 -3.53 5.91 11.36
C LEU A 130 -2.69 6.75 10.41
N ALA A 131 -1.97 6.07 9.53
CA ALA A 131 -0.95 6.63 8.68
C ALA A 131 -1.32 6.44 7.21
N SER A 132 -1.55 7.54 6.50
CA SER A 132 -1.80 7.48 5.07
C SER A 132 -0.50 7.30 4.30
N GLY A 133 -0.22 6.08 3.84
CA GLY A 133 0.84 5.84 2.86
C GLY A 133 0.42 6.30 1.46
N TYR A 134 -0.53 5.61 0.81
CA TYR A 134 -0.77 5.75 -0.64
C TYR A 134 -2.08 6.48 -0.96
N ARG A 135 -2.98 6.61 0.02
CA ARG A 135 -4.37 7.02 -0.18
C ARG A 135 -4.82 7.79 1.04
N ASP A 136 -5.50 8.92 0.84
CA ASP A 136 -6.01 9.70 1.97
C ASP A 136 -6.82 8.81 2.89
N GLN A 137 -6.50 8.93 4.17
CA GLN A 137 -7.22 8.25 5.23
C GLN A 137 -7.84 9.33 6.09
N PHE A 138 -9.12 9.14 6.41
CA PHE A 138 -9.88 10.08 7.21
C PHE A 138 -10.17 9.45 8.56
N TYR A 139 -10.45 10.27 9.54
CA TYR A 139 -10.91 9.81 10.85
C TYR A 139 -11.93 10.76 11.44
N VAL A 140 -12.70 10.25 12.40
CA VAL A 140 -13.56 11.07 13.25
C VAL A 140 -12.75 11.47 14.46
N HIS A 141 -12.58 12.76 14.69
CA HIS A 141 -11.89 13.26 15.87
C HIS A 141 -12.62 12.78 17.13
N PRO A 142 -11.94 12.12 18.09
CA PRO A 142 -12.60 11.45 19.22
C PRO A 142 -13.39 12.41 20.11
N GLU A 143 -12.87 13.63 20.33
CA GLU A 143 -13.52 14.61 21.21
C GLU A 143 -14.58 15.45 20.48
N THR A 144 -14.26 15.98 19.28
CA THR A 144 -15.12 16.93 18.58
C THR A 144 -16.11 16.28 17.61
N GLY A 145 -15.90 15.01 17.25
CA GLY A 145 -16.74 14.31 16.26
C GLY A 145 -16.62 14.83 14.83
N LEU A 146 -15.64 15.70 14.55
CA LEU A 146 -15.41 16.27 13.23
C LEU A 146 -14.68 15.28 12.33
N LEU A 147 -14.97 15.34 11.03
CA LEU A 147 -14.22 14.59 10.02
C LEU A 147 -12.86 15.25 9.81
N CYS A 148 -11.79 14.51 10.06
CA CYS A 148 -10.41 14.96 9.91
C CYS A 148 -9.67 14.12 8.87
N ILE A 149 -8.61 14.67 8.31
CA ILE A 149 -7.67 13.94 7.44
C ILE A 149 -6.46 13.51 8.28
N ALA A 150 -6.07 12.25 8.16
CA ALA A 150 -4.85 11.75 8.79
C ALA A 150 -3.63 12.26 8.04
N ASP A 151 -2.56 12.51 8.79
CA ASP A 151 -1.29 12.93 8.19
C ASP A 151 -0.74 11.86 7.26
N LYS A 152 -0.16 12.33 6.16
CA LYS A 152 0.55 11.46 5.23
C LYS A 152 1.90 11.12 5.84
N ILE A 153 2.13 9.83 6.08
CA ILE A 153 3.48 9.38 6.38
C ILE A 153 4.21 9.31 5.04
N PRO A 154 5.35 10.00 4.90
CA PRO A 154 6.16 9.87 3.70
C PRO A 154 6.52 8.41 3.51
N TRP A 155 6.37 7.91 2.27
CA TRP A 155 6.85 6.58 1.94
C TRP A 155 8.29 6.45 2.40
N PRO A 156 8.64 5.42 3.18
CA PRO A 156 10.05 5.17 3.47
C PRO A 156 10.73 5.01 2.12
N LYS A 157 11.69 5.90 1.83
CA LYS A 157 12.50 5.77 0.63
C LYS A 157 13.18 4.41 0.71
N PRO A 158 13.25 3.64 -0.40
CA PRO A 158 14.11 2.48 -0.40
C PRO A 158 15.50 2.93 0.06
N PRO A 159 16.17 2.16 0.93
CA PRO A 159 17.52 2.50 1.36
C PRO A 159 18.38 2.70 0.12
N ALA A 160 19.26 3.71 0.15
CA ALA A 160 20.14 3.93 -0.98
C ALA A 160 21.02 2.67 -1.17
N PRO A 161 21.43 2.32 -2.40
CA PRO A 161 22.36 1.21 -2.61
C PRO A 161 23.64 1.33 -1.78
N THR A 162 24.06 2.57 -1.48
CA THR A 162 25.19 2.89 -0.59
C THR A 162 24.95 2.60 0.90
N ASP A 163 23.70 2.34 1.31
CA ASP A 163 23.32 2.07 2.70
C ASP A 163 23.22 0.57 3.00
N ILE A 164 23.46 -0.30 2.02
CA ILE A 164 23.39 -1.75 2.17
C ILE A 164 24.66 -2.40 1.60
N VAL A 165 25.30 -3.26 2.38
CA VAL A 165 26.36 -4.16 1.91
C VAL A 165 25.95 -5.60 2.23
N ILE A 166 25.66 -6.37 1.19
CA ILE A 166 25.26 -7.78 1.32
C ILE A 166 26.52 -8.62 1.55
N LEU A 167 26.54 -9.41 2.63
CA LEU A 167 27.62 -10.37 2.89
C LEU A 167 27.28 -11.76 2.38
N ASN A 168 26.06 -12.21 2.66
CA ASN A 168 25.51 -13.49 2.25
C ASN A 168 23.99 -13.49 2.42
N ASP A 169 23.35 -14.62 2.14
CA ASP A 169 21.89 -14.78 2.21
C ASP A 169 21.26 -14.48 3.57
N ARG A 170 22.04 -14.52 4.66
CA ARG A 170 21.54 -14.31 6.03
C ARG A 170 22.11 -13.09 6.72
N HIS A 171 23.08 -12.41 6.10
CA HIS A 171 23.80 -11.32 6.74
C HIS A 171 23.98 -10.16 5.77
N GLN A 172 23.58 -8.99 6.21
CA GLN A 172 23.88 -7.74 5.51
C GLN A 172 24.25 -6.65 6.51
N TYR A 173 25.12 -5.75 6.09
CA TYR A 173 25.30 -4.48 6.78
C TYR A 173 24.28 -3.48 6.25
N ARG A 174 23.62 -2.78 7.17
CA ARG A 174 22.65 -1.73 6.84
C ARG A 174 22.93 -0.47 7.64
N LYS A 175 22.97 0.67 6.96
CA LYS A 175 23.07 1.99 7.57
C LYS A 175 21.68 2.44 8.03
N LEU A 176 21.54 2.74 9.32
CA LEU A 176 20.30 3.19 9.95
C LEU A 176 20.63 4.39 10.86
N ASN A 177 20.01 5.54 10.62
CA ASN A 177 20.26 6.79 11.37
C ASN A 177 21.76 7.10 11.50
N ASP A 178 22.48 7.04 10.36
CA ASP A 178 23.92 7.23 10.26
C ASP A 178 24.84 6.25 11.00
N LEU A 179 24.28 5.18 11.57
CA LEU A 179 25.03 4.10 12.20
C LEU A 179 24.95 2.81 11.39
N TRP A 180 26.06 2.08 11.34
CA TRP A 180 26.12 0.77 10.68
C TRP A 180 25.73 -0.35 11.64
N TYR A 181 24.85 -1.22 11.15
CA TYR A 181 24.43 -2.42 11.86
C TYR A 181 24.60 -3.66 10.99
N LEU A 182 25.01 -4.75 11.62
CA LEU A 182 24.87 -6.10 11.07
C LEU A 182 23.45 -6.58 11.34
N ILE A 183 22.72 -6.86 10.27
CA ILE A 183 21.40 -7.46 10.31
C ILE A 183 21.54 -8.95 10.00
N THR A 184 21.03 -9.78 10.91
CA THR A 184 20.95 -11.23 10.71
C THR A 184 19.51 -11.62 10.39
N PHE A 185 19.34 -12.30 9.27
CA PHE A 185 18.07 -12.85 8.83
C PHE A 185 17.92 -14.31 9.25
N GLU A 186 16.71 -14.66 9.69
CA GLU A 186 16.31 -16.03 9.98
C GLU A 186 15.09 -16.39 9.13
N GLU A 187 14.88 -17.70 8.95
CA GLU A 187 13.76 -18.22 8.18
C GLU A 187 12.45 -18.05 8.95
N PHE A 188 11.39 -17.65 8.25
CA PHE A 188 10.07 -17.48 8.82
C PHE A 188 9.55 -18.85 9.30
N PRO A 189 9.21 -19.01 10.58
CA PRO A 189 8.82 -20.30 11.14
C PRO A 189 7.63 -20.92 10.40
N PRO A 190 7.58 -22.26 10.24
CA PRO A 190 6.45 -22.92 9.60
C PRO A 190 5.13 -22.67 10.35
N PRO A 191 3.98 -22.87 9.69
CA PRO A 191 2.68 -22.87 10.34
C PRO A 191 2.69 -23.76 11.60
N PRO A 192 2.01 -23.38 12.70
CA PRO A 192 0.95 -22.37 12.79
C PRO A 192 1.45 -20.94 13.06
N THR A 193 2.76 -20.67 13.02
CA THR A 193 3.29 -19.33 13.29
C THR A 193 2.84 -18.35 12.20
N GLU A 194 1.97 -17.41 12.55
CA GLU A 194 1.44 -16.39 11.62
C GLU A 194 2.28 -15.11 11.60
N TYR A 195 2.92 -14.77 12.72
CA TYR A 195 3.65 -13.51 12.93
C TYR A 195 5.01 -13.72 13.58
N VAL A 196 5.96 -12.85 13.25
CA VAL A 196 7.29 -12.76 13.88
C VAL A 196 7.63 -11.30 14.18
N THR A 197 8.53 -11.08 15.13
CA THR A 197 9.05 -9.73 15.42
C THR A 197 10.30 -9.49 14.58
N ASP A 198 10.20 -8.58 13.62
CA ASP A 198 11.30 -8.11 12.78
C ASP A 198 11.94 -6.85 13.41
N VAL A 199 13.26 -6.86 13.57
CA VAL A 199 14.00 -5.77 14.24
C VAL A 199 14.01 -4.44 13.46
N LEU A 200 13.57 -4.46 12.20
CA LEU A 200 13.47 -3.28 11.32
C LEU A 200 12.02 -2.82 11.14
N GLN A 201 11.07 -3.75 11.12
CA GLN A 201 9.66 -3.50 10.77
C GLN A 201 8.67 -3.71 11.93
N GLY A 202 9.11 -4.25 13.06
CA GLY A 202 8.25 -4.65 14.16
C GLY A 202 7.52 -5.97 13.87
N LEU A 203 6.29 -6.13 14.36
CA LEU A 203 5.54 -7.36 14.14
C LEU A 203 5.11 -7.49 12.67
N ILE A 204 5.55 -8.55 12.00
CA ILE A 204 5.22 -8.79 10.60
C ILE A 204 4.58 -10.18 10.38
N PRO A 205 3.60 -10.29 9.46
CA PRO A 205 3.10 -11.57 8.97
C PRO A 205 4.03 -12.17 7.90
N ARG A 206 3.85 -13.46 7.59
CA ARG A 206 4.62 -14.18 6.54
C ARG A 206 4.65 -13.47 5.19
N CYS A 207 3.55 -12.84 4.78
CA CYS A 207 3.46 -12.12 3.49
C CYS A 207 4.29 -10.81 3.42
N ARG A 208 4.81 -10.32 4.55
CA ARG A 208 5.74 -9.18 4.61
C ARG A 208 7.20 -9.58 4.77
N ALA A 209 7.48 -10.88 4.96
CA ALA A 209 8.84 -11.39 5.00
C ALA A 209 9.51 -11.27 3.63
N VAL A 210 10.83 -11.12 3.61
CA VAL A 210 11.62 -11.04 2.38
C VAL A 210 11.66 -12.41 1.73
N TRP A 211 11.28 -12.50 0.45
CA TRP A 211 11.42 -13.74 -0.33
C TRP A 211 12.81 -13.81 -0.96
N GLN A 212 13.61 -14.79 -0.56
CA GLN A 212 14.96 -15.01 -1.07
C GLN A 212 15.29 -16.51 -1.03
N ASN A 213 15.88 -17.05 -2.10
CA ASN A 213 16.33 -18.45 -2.21
C ASN A 213 15.27 -19.46 -1.74
N ASP A 214 14.04 -19.32 -2.25
CA ASP A 214 12.87 -20.15 -1.94
C ASP A 214 12.42 -20.18 -0.47
N ARG A 215 12.83 -19.16 0.31
CA ARG A 215 12.50 -19.02 1.72
C ARG A 215 11.97 -17.63 2.02
N TYR A 216 11.09 -17.57 3.01
CA TYR A 216 10.68 -16.31 3.63
C TYR A 216 11.65 -15.99 4.76
N LEU A 217 12.29 -14.83 4.72
CA LEU A 217 13.25 -14.37 5.72
C LEU A 217 12.74 -13.13 6.44
N TYR A 218 13.03 -13.03 7.74
CA TYR A 218 12.77 -11.82 8.53
C TYR A 218 14.04 -11.38 9.26
N ALA A 219 14.17 -10.08 9.54
CA ALA A 219 15.32 -9.56 10.26
C ALA A 219 15.17 -9.91 11.75
N ALA A 220 15.83 -10.99 12.18
CA ALA A 220 15.70 -11.51 13.54
C ALA A 220 16.56 -10.75 14.55
N ARG A 221 17.73 -10.25 14.11
CA ARG A 221 18.70 -9.61 15.02
C ARG A 221 19.37 -8.41 14.37
N LYS A 222 19.71 -7.44 15.21
CA LYS A 222 20.48 -6.24 14.85
C LYS A 222 21.63 -6.07 15.84
N LYS A 223 22.86 -5.98 15.34
CA LYS A 223 24.06 -5.70 16.14
C LYS A 223 24.77 -4.48 15.58
N GLN A 224 25.14 -3.52 16.43
CA GLN A 224 25.91 -2.35 16.00
C GLN A 224 27.32 -2.77 15.55
N CYS A 225 27.78 -2.20 14.43
CA CYS A 225 29.08 -2.53 13.87
C CYS A 225 30.23 -1.92 14.67
N ASN A 226 31.34 -2.65 14.76
CA ASN A 226 32.59 -2.18 15.34
C ASN A 226 33.47 -1.44 14.30
N LYS A 227 34.57 -0.82 14.75
CA LYS A 227 35.49 -0.06 13.87
C LYS A 227 36.09 -0.88 12.73
N LYS A 228 36.36 -2.18 12.93
CA LYS A 228 36.92 -3.06 11.90
C LYS A 228 35.89 -3.36 10.82
N GLU A 229 34.66 -3.66 11.23
CA GLU A 229 33.51 -3.91 10.33
C GLU A 229 33.18 -2.66 9.52
N ILE A 230 33.18 -1.47 10.14
CA ILE A 230 32.96 -0.19 9.43
C ILE A 230 34.04 0.04 8.37
N ARG A 231 35.31 -0.22 8.68
CA ARG A 231 36.40 -0.10 7.71
C ARG A 231 36.21 -1.04 6.51
N PHE A 232 35.77 -2.27 6.76
CA PHE A 232 35.45 -3.22 5.70
C PHE A 232 34.29 -2.71 4.83
N ILE A 233 33.21 -2.21 5.43
CA ILE A 233 32.05 -1.67 4.72
C ILE A 233 32.48 -0.53 3.78
N LEU A 234 33.23 0.45 4.29
CA LEU A 234 33.72 1.57 3.48
C LEU A 234 34.59 1.11 2.32
N SER A 235 35.41 0.06 2.50
CA SER A 235 36.22 -0.50 1.41
C SER A 235 35.40 -1.17 0.31
N GLN A 236 34.24 -1.76 0.64
CA GLN A 236 33.35 -2.36 -0.35
C GLN A 236 32.57 -1.29 -1.12
N LEU A 237 32.15 -0.22 -0.45
CA LEU A 237 31.43 0.90 -1.06
C LEU A 237 32.32 1.77 -1.97
N ALA A 238 33.64 1.76 -1.75
CA ALA A 238 34.61 2.50 -2.57
C ALA A 238 35.01 1.77 -3.87
N LYS A 239 34.58 0.53 -4.08
CA LYS A 239 34.80 -0.18 -5.34
C LYS A 239 33.82 0.36 -6.40
N PRO A 240 34.31 0.78 -7.58
CA PRO A 240 33.49 1.33 -8.65
C PRO A 240 32.52 0.30 -9.23
#